data_AF-V7EMI8-F1
#
_entry.id   AF-V7EMI8-F1
#
_cell.length_a   1.000
_cell.length_b   1.000
_cell.length_c   1.000
_cell.angle_alpha   90.00
_cell.angle_beta   90.00
_cell.angle_gamma   90.00
#
_symmetry.space_group_name_H-M   'P 1'
#
loop_
_entity.id
_entity.type
_entity.pdbx_description
1 polymer ?
#
loop_
_entity_poly.entity_id
_entity_poly.type
_entity_poly.pdbx_seq_one_letter_code
_entity_poly.pdbx_strand_id
1 'polypeptide(L)'
;MIRRFWKRSPALTLAFLLAIAGCLFFTGRTVLYATNLYWRSERPVAGWMTPRYIALAYGVDRDTLATLLSTDDRDDLRQPLYAIARENGVPVTDTISSVQALIDAQDSAE
;
A
#
# COMPACT_ATOMS: atom_id res chain seq x y z
N MET A 1 16.33 -22.90 -38.55
CA MET A 1 15.50 -21.87 -39.24
C MET A 1 15.74 -20.44 -38.72
N ILE A 2 15.98 -20.23 -37.40
CA ILE A 2 16.30 -18.92 -36.79
C ILE A 2 17.52 -18.19 -37.40
N ARG A 3 18.54 -18.94 -37.84
CA ARG A 3 19.84 -18.40 -38.26
C ARG A 3 19.80 -17.61 -39.59
N ARG A 4 18.72 -17.72 -40.37
CA ARG A 4 18.61 -17.09 -41.72
C ARG A 4 17.99 -15.69 -41.67
N PHE A 5 17.19 -15.36 -40.64
CA PHE A 5 16.61 -14.02 -40.47
C PHE A 5 17.61 -13.00 -39.92
N TRP A 6 18.64 -13.46 -39.20
CA TRP A 6 19.70 -12.62 -38.64
C TRP A 6 20.57 -11.89 -39.68
N LYS A 7 20.66 -12.40 -40.92
CA LYS A 7 21.50 -11.78 -41.96
C LYS A 7 20.83 -10.67 -42.76
N ARG A 8 19.49 -10.54 -42.69
CA ARG A 8 18.75 -9.61 -43.58
C ARG A 8 18.42 -8.28 -42.91
N SER A 9 18.17 -8.29 -41.61
CA SER A 9 17.81 -7.07 -40.86
C SER A 9 18.23 -7.16 -39.38
N PRO A 10 19.55 -7.21 -39.06
CA PRO A 10 20.04 -7.36 -37.69
C PRO A 10 19.51 -6.26 -36.74
N ALA A 11 19.23 -5.07 -37.29
CA ALA A 11 18.63 -3.96 -36.56
C ALA A 11 17.20 -4.28 -36.05
N LEU A 12 16.36 -4.95 -36.84
CA LEU A 12 15.00 -5.31 -36.42
C LEU A 12 15.01 -6.40 -35.34
N THR A 13 15.91 -7.39 -35.46
CA THR A 13 16.06 -8.41 -34.42
C THR A 13 16.59 -7.84 -33.11
N LEU A 14 17.51 -6.88 -33.18
CA LEU A 14 18.04 -6.20 -32.01
C LEU A 14 16.97 -5.31 -31.35
N ALA A 15 16.21 -4.54 -32.15
CA ALA A 15 15.10 -3.73 -31.67
C ALA A 15 14.00 -4.60 -31.02
N PHE A 16 13.69 -5.77 -31.59
CA PHE A 16 12.72 -6.70 -31.01
C PHE A 16 13.20 -7.29 -29.68
N LEU A 17 14.46 -7.70 -29.60
CA LEU A 17 15.05 -8.17 -28.34
C LEU A 17 15.08 -7.08 -27.27
N LEU A 18 15.41 -5.84 -27.64
CA LEU A 18 15.36 -4.68 -26.75
C LEU A 18 13.93 -4.39 -26.27
N ALA A 19 12.94 -4.50 -27.14
CA ALA A 19 11.54 -4.33 -26.76
C ALA A 19 11.09 -5.39 -25.74
N ILE A 20 11.46 -6.65 -25.95
CA ILE A 20 11.18 -7.74 -24.98
C ILE A 20 11.89 -7.47 -23.65
N ALA A 21 13.17 -7.10 -23.69
CA ALA A 21 13.94 -6.79 -22.49
C ALA A 21 13.33 -5.62 -21.70
N GLY A 22 12.89 -4.57 -22.39
CA GLY A 22 12.17 -3.45 -21.79
C GLY A 22 10.86 -3.88 -21.17
N CYS A 23 10.07 -4.70 -21.87
CA CYS A 23 8.80 -5.21 -21.35
C CYS A 23 8.99 -6.05 -20.09
N LEU A 24 9.98 -6.95 -20.06
CA LEU A 24 10.33 -7.76 -18.89
C LEU A 24 10.86 -6.89 -17.74
N PHE A 25 11.69 -5.90 -18.04
CA PHE A 25 12.20 -4.97 -17.03
C PHE A 25 11.07 -4.20 -16.36
N PHE A 26 10.17 -3.60 -17.14
CA PHE A 26 9.02 -2.89 -16.61
C PHE A 26 8.08 -3.82 -15.84
N THR A 27 7.81 -5.01 -16.36
CA THR A 27 6.95 -6.00 -15.68
C THR A 27 7.55 -6.41 -14.34
N GLY A 28 8.83 -6.79 -14.32
CA GLY A 28 9.53 -7.14 -13.08
C GLY A 28 9.57 -5.97 -12.09
N ARG A 29 9.79 -4.74 -12.58
CA ARG A 29 9.78 -3.54 -11.74
C ARG A 29 8.40 -3.29 -11.14
N THR A 30 7.34 -3.43 -11.92
CA THR A 30 5.95 -3.31 -11.47
C THR A 30 5.61 -4.36 -10.44
N VAL A 31 5.95 -5.63 -10.66
CA VAL A 31 5.72 -6.70 -9.70
C VAL A 31 6.47 -6.42 -8.40
N LEU A 32 7.75 -6.03 -8.46
CA LEU A 32 8.53 -5.67 -7.26
C LEU A 32 7.95 -4.47 -6.49
N TYR A 33 7.39 -3.47 -7.19
CA TYR A 33 6.71 -2.36 -6.53
C TYR A 33 5.37 -2.78 -5.92
N ALA A 34 4.58 -3.57 -6.65
CA ALA A 34 3.29 -4.09 -6.19
C ALA A 34 3.46 -5.01 -4.97
N THR A 35 4.46 -5.90 -5.00
CA THR A 35 4.80 -6.74 -3.84
C THR A 35 5.34 -5.89 -2.69
N ASN A 36 6.23 -4.93 -2.92
CA ASN A 36 6.67 -4.07 -1.79
C ASN A 36 5.50 -3.31 -1.14
N LEU A 37 4.49 -2.92 -1.92
CA LEU A 37 3.28 -2.26 -1.42
C LEU A 37 2.38 -3.24 -0.65
N TYR A 38 2.19 -4.45 -1.15
CA TYR A 38 1.45 -5.52 -0.46
C TYR A 38 2.10 -5.90 0.89
N TRP A 39 3.42 -6.09 0.91
CA TRP A 39 4.17 -6.37 2.15
C TRP A 39 4.28 -5.14 3.09
N ARG A 40 3.94 -3.92 2.65
CA ARG A 40 3.81 -2.77 3.55
C ARG A 40 2.52 -2.84 4.37
N SER A 41 1.46 -3.47 3.84
CA SER A 41 0.22 -3.73 4.59
C SER A 41 0.44 -4.69 5.77
N GLU A 42 1.49 -5.52 5.73
CA GLU A 42 1.84 -6.41 6.83
C GLU A 42 2.59 -5.70 8.00
N ARG A 43 2.89 -4.40 7.88
CA ARG A 43 3.51 -3.67 8.99
C ARG A 43 2.44 -3.26 9.99
N PRO A 44 2.65 -3.51 11.30
CA PRO A 44 1.68 -3.11 12.31
C PRO A 44 1.50 -1.59 12.29
N VAL A 45 0.25 -1.15 12.41
CA VAL A 45 -0.11 0.26 12.52
C VAL A 45 0.68 0.89 13.66
N ALA A 46 1.39 1.99 13.37
CA ALA A 46 2.21 2.66 14.37
C ALA A 46 1.46 3.85 14.96
N GLY A 47 1.59 4.09 16.27
CA GLY A 47 0.88 5.17 16.97
C GLY A 47 1.20 6.60 16.50
N TRP A 48 2.27 6.79 15.73
CA TRP A 48 2.59 8.07 15.08
C TRP A 48 1.84 8.29 13.76
N MET A 49 1.23 7.24 13.18
CA MET A 49 0.48 7.36 11.94
C MET A 49 -0.81 8.12 12.18
N THR A 50 -1.15 8.99 11.22
CA THR A 50 -2.42 9.72 11.22
C THR A 50 -3.51 8.82 10.64
N PRO A 51 -4.76 8.93 11.11
CA PRO A 51 -5.89 8.19 10.55
C PRO A 51 -6.01 8.37 9.02
N ARG A 52 -5.74 9.59 8.52
CA ARG A 52 -5.69 9.87 7.09
C ARG A 52 -4.60 9.10 6.34
N TYR A 53 -3.43 8.91 6.95
CA TYR A 53 -2.35 8.14 6.35
C TYR A 53 -2.70 6.64 6.32
N ILE A 54 -3.33 6.13 7.38
CA ILE A 54 -3.77 4.74 7.47
C ILE A 54 -4.85 4.45 6.42
N ALA A 55 -5.88 5.30 6.30
CA ALA A 55 -6.89 5.18 5.26
C ALA A 55 -6.31 5.16 3.85
N LEU A 56 -5.26 5.95 3.60
CA LEU A 56 -4.58 5.97 2.30
C LEU A 56 -3.68 4.74 2.08
N ALA A 57 -3.00 4.27 3.12
CA ALA A 57 -2.04 3.17 3.03
C ALA A 57 -2.72 1.79 2.98
N TYR A 58 -3.84 1.63 3.68
CA TYR A 58 -4.58 0.36 3.83
C TYR A 58 -5.93 0.38 3.10
N GLY A 59 -6.31 1.48 2.44
CA GLY A 59 -7.57 1.57 1.69
C GLY A 59 -8.83 1.50 2.56
N VAL A 60 -8.71 1.76 3.87
CA VAL A 60 -9.84 1.73 4.80
C VAL A 60 -10.68 2.99 4.67
N ASP A 61 -12.00 2.83 4.80
CA ASP A 61 -12.93 3.93 4.76
C ASP A 61 -12.73 4.91 5.95
N ARG A 62 -12.79 6.21 5.63
CA ARG A 62 -12.43 7.29 6.57
C ARG A 62 -13.49 7.48 7.64
N ASP A 63 -14.75 7.32 7.29
CA ASP A 63 -15.88 7.46 8.21
C ASP A 63 -15.91 6.29 9.20
N THR A 64 -15.54 5.10 8.74
CA THR A 64 -15.37 3.92 9.59
C THR A 64 -14.24 4.12 10.62
N LEU A 65 -13.09 4.66 10.19
CA LEU A 65 -11.98 5.03 11.09
C LEU A 65 -12.35 6.13 12.08
N ALA A 66 -13.07 7.17 11.65
CA ALA A 66 -13.52 8.27 12.52
C ALA A 66 -14.48 7.76 13.61
N THR A 67 -15.42 6.88 13.23
CA THR A 67 -16.36 6.23 14.15
C THR A 67 -15.63 5.38 15.18
N LEU A 68 -14.64 4.59 14.75
CA LEU A 68 -13.85 3.73 15.64
C LEU A 68 -12.98 4.53 16.62
N LEU A 69 -12.48 5.69 16.19
CA LEU A 69 -11.68 6.60 17.01
C LEU A 69 -12.52 7.58 17.84
N SER A 70 -13.86 7.46 17.81
CA SER A 70 -14.81 8.38 18.47
C SER A 70 -14.49 9.85 18.19
N THR A 71 -14.02 10.13 16.98
CA THR A 71 -13.55 11.45 16.54
C THR A 71 -14.63 12.05 15.65
N ASP A 72 -15.28 13.12 16.12
CA ASP A 72 -16.32 13.84 15.38
C ASP A 72 -15.73 14.87 14.41
N ASP A 73 -14.47 15.30 14.63
CA ASP A 73 -13.86 16.39 13.86
C ASP A 73 -12.93 15.91 12.74
N ARG A 74 -13.05 16.55 11.57
CA ARG A 74 -12.17 16.29 10.42
C ARG A 74 -10.72 16.72 10.68
N ASP A 75 -10.51 17.58 11.66
CA ASP A 75 -9.17 18.06 12.03
C ASP A 75 -8.38 17.02 12.83
N ASP A 76 -9.07 16.21 13.64
CA ASP A 76 -8.46 15.11 14.42
C ASP A 76 -7.95 13.97 13.53
N LEU A 77 -8.49 13.81 12.31
CA LEU A 77 -7.95 12.90 11.30
C LEU A 77 -6.53 13.28 10.83
N ARG A 78 -6.07 14.50 11.13
CA ARG A 78 -4.70 14.97 10.85
C ARG A 78 -3.77 14.77 12.04
N GLN A 79 -4.32 14.50 13.22
CA GLN A 79 -3.54 14.23 14.42
C GLN A 79 -3.02 12.78 14.39
N PRO A 80 -1.85 12.52 15.01
CA PRO A 80 -1.35 11.17 15.15
C PRO A 80 -2.17 10.38 16.17
N LEU A 81 -2.28 9.06 15.97
CA LEU A 81 -3.05 8.14 16.83
C LEU A 81 -2.76 8.31 18.34
N TYR A 82 -1.51 8.57 18.73
CA TYR A 82 -1.17 8.78 20.15
C TYR A 82 -1.79 10.05 20.76
N ALA A 83 -2.04 11.08 19.95
CA ALA A 83 -2.65 12.33 20.39
C ALA A 83 -4.15 12.13 20.60
N ILE A 84 -4.79 11.50 19.61
CA ILE A 84 -6.22 11.13 19.65
C ILE A 84 -6.50 10.20 20.84
N ALA A 85 -5.68 9.17 21.04
CA ALA A 85 -5.81 8.24 22.16
C ALA A 85 -5.66 8.97 23.52
N ARG A 86 -4.75 9.95 23.60
CA ARG A 86 -4.57 10.77 24.80
C ARG A 86 -5.77 11.66 25.07
N GLU A 87 -6.36 12.27 24.04
CA GLU A 87 -7.58 13.09 24.14
C GLU A 87 -8.78 12.25 24.58
N ASN A 88 -8.89 11.03 24.05
CA ASN A 88 -9.94 10.07 24.42
C ASN A 88 -9.71 9.39 25.78
N GLY A 89 -8.55 9.59 26.41
CA GLY A 89 -8.20 8.93 27.68
C GLY A 89 -7.98 7.42 27.58
N VAL A 90 -7.71 6.90 26.37
CA VAL A 90 -7.54 5.47 26.08
C VAL A 90 -6.05 5.15 25.84
N PRO A 91 -5.55 3.97 26.22
CA PRO A 91 -4.21 3.55 25.84
C PRO A 91 -4.00 3.54 24.31
N VAL A 92 -2.87 4.08 23.86
CA VAL A 92 -2.49 4.10 22.43
C VAL A 92 -2.42 2.68 21.85
N THR A 93 -2.03 1.70 22.66
CA THR A 93 -1.95 0.28 22.28
C THR A 93 -3.31 -0.30 21.94
N ASP A 94 -4.34 0.05 22.69
CA ASP A 94 -5.70 -0.48 22.50
C ASP A 94 -6.33 0.14 21.25
N THR A 95 -6.00 1.41 21.01
CA THR A 95 -6.39 2.14 19.80
C THR A 95 -5.72 1.53 18.56
N ILE A 96 -4.41 1.27 18.61
CA ILE A 96 -3.67 0.59 17.54
C ILE A 96 -4.27 -0.79 17.26
N SER A 97 -4.57 -1.56 18.31
CA SER A 97 -5.11 -2.91 18.19
C SER A 97 -6.51 -2.92 17.56
N SER A 98 -7.34 -1.95 17.92
CA SER A 98 -8.68 -1.78 17.33
C SER A 98 -8.62 -1.42 15.85
N VAL A 99 -7.69 -0.53 15.47
CA VAL A 99 -7.46 -0.17 14.06
C VAL A 99 -6.89 -1.35 13.27
N GLN A 100 -5.95 -2.10 13.85
CA GLN A 100 -5.40 -3.30 13.21
C GLN A 100 -6.46 -4.37 12.99
N ALA A 101 -7.33 -4.61 13.98
CA ALA A 101 -8.43 -5.57 13.85
C ALA A 101 -9.42 -5.19 12.73
N LEU A 102 -9.65 -3.90 12.51
CA LEU A 102 -10.48 -3.40 11.40
C LEU A 102 -9.83 -3.69 10.04
N ILE A 103 -8.52 -3.46 9.92
CA ILE A 103 -7.75 -3.75 8.70
C ILE A 103 -7.77 -5.25 8.40
N ASP A 104 -7.46 -6.08 9.41
CA ASP A 104 -7.42 -7.55 9.25
C ASP A 104 -8.81 -8.13 8.87
N ALA A 105 -9.89 -7.53 9.38
CA ALA A 105 -11.26 -7.89 9.02
C ALA A 105 -11.62 -7.52 7.57
N GLN A 106 -11.06 -6.42 7.05
CA GLN A 106 -11.25 -6.01 5.65
C GLN A 106 -10.47 -6.92 4.70
N ASP A 107 -9.21 -7.24 5.01
CA ASP A 107 -8.39 -8.17 4.22
C ASP A 107 -8.97 -9.60 4.19
N SER A 108 -9.67 -10.02 5.26
CA SER A 108 -10.33 -11.34 5.32
C SER A 108 -11.64 -11.41 4.52
N ALA A 109 -12.19 -10.28 4.10
CA ALA A 109 -13.46 -10.18 3.38
C ALA A 109 -13.30 -10.12 1.84
N GLU A 110 -12.07 -9.90 1.34
CA GLU A 110 -11.69 -10.00 -0.08
C GLU A 110 -11.23 -11.42 -0.47
#